data_AF-A0A183ILM8-F1
#
_entry.id   AF-A0A183ILM8-F1
#
_cell.length_a   1.000
_cell.length_b   1.000
_cell.length_c   1.000
_cell.angle_alpha   90.00
_cell.angle_beta   90.00
_cell.angle_gamma   90.00
#
_symmetry.space_group_name_H-M   'P 1'
#
loop_
_entity.id
_entity.type
_entity.pdbx_description
1 polymer ?
#
loop_
_entity_poly.entity_id
_entity_poly.type
_entity_poly.pdbx_seq_one_letter_code
_entity_poly.pdbx_strand_id
1 'polypeptide(L)'
;MAAGFKKVQQISAYRKHMERLSSKIFGDYVKISHFKDKSALHLLERLPLEENEYKVDYYIPHPMFHYLAKMLRIHGLFRDEHQDFQEEMRRLAILRGKSPPKFGQGKISAPKKETI
;
A
#
# COMPACT_ATOMS: atom_id res chain seq x y z
N MET A 1 19.59 -20.47 50.18
CA MET A 1 18.93 -20.46 48.86
C MET A 1 19.80 -21.27 47.89
N ALA A 2 19.46 -22.55 47.68
CA ALA A 2 20.24 -23.42 46.79
C ALA A 2 19.80 -23.18 45.34
N ALA A 3 20.69 -22.61 44.53
CA ALA A 3 20.51 -22.55 43.09
C ALA A 3 20.60 -23.98 42.53
N GLY A 4 19.45 -24.55 42.15
CA GLY A 4 19.38 -25.88 41.55
C GLY A 4 20.15 -25.95 40.24
N PHE A 5 21.22 -26.73 40.22
CA PHE A 5 21.96 -27.08 39.00
C PHE A 5 21.04 -27.89 38.08
N LYS A 6 20.59 -27.28 36.97
CA LYS A 6 19.83 -27.97 35.93
C LYS A 6 20.77 -28.92 35.18
N LYS A 7 20.69 -30.22 35.48
CA LYS A 7 21.45 -31.28 34.79
C LYS A 7 21.11 -31.26 33.30
N VAL A 8 22.03 -30.80 32.46
CA VAL A 8 21.91 -30.91 31.00
C VAL A 8 22.08 -32.38 30.65
N GLN A 9 20.97 -33.08 30.42
CA GLN A 9 21.01 -34.47 29.96
C GLN A 9 21.63 -34.52 28.57
N GLN A 10 22.68 -35.31 28.40
CA GLN A 10 23.29 -35.56 27.09
C GLN A 10 22.24 -36.21 26.18
N ILE A 11 22.03 -35.63 25.00
CA ILE A 11 21.04 -36.12 24.03
C ILE A 11 21.48 -37.52 23.56
N SER A 12 20.67 -38.54 23.85
CA SER A 12 20.89 -39.91 23.34
C SER A 12 20.95 -39.93 21.81
N ALA A 13 21.79 -40.80 21.25
CA ALA A 13 21.89 -41.00 19.80
C ALA A 13 20.52 -41.33 19.17
N TYR A 14 19.70 -42.12 19.86
CA TYR A 14 18.34 -42.44 19.44
C TYR A 14 17.48 -41.20 19.25
N ARG A 15 17.56 -40.24 20.18
CA ARG A 15 16.80 -38.99 20.09
C ARG A 15 17.21 -38.16 18.87
N LYS A 16 18.50 -38.11 18.53
CA LYS A 16 18.98 -37.43 17.31
C LYS A 16 18.44 -38.10 16.04
N HIS A 17 18.34 -39.43 16.03
CA HIS A 17 17.74 -40.17 14.92
C HIS A 17 16.24 -39.90 14.79
N MET A 18 15.52 -39.84 15.91
CA MET A 18 14.09 -39.51 15.92
C MET A 18 13.82 -38.07 15.49
N GLU A 19 14.61 -37.10 15.94
CA GLU A 19 14.50 -35.70 15.49
C GLU A 19 14.73 -35.60 13.98
N ARG A 20 15.77 -36.24 13.42
CA ARG A 20 16.02 -36.27 11.97
C ARG A 20 14.91 -36.96 11.18
N LEU A 21 14.38 -38.08 11.69
CA LEU A 21 13.29 -38.80 11.06
C LEU A 21 12.02 -37.95 11.03
N SER A 22 11.68 -37.30 12.15
CA SER A 22 10.50 -36.43 12.24
C SER A 22 10.58 -35.27 11.24
N SER A 23 11.73 -34.59 11.14
CA SER A 23 11.91 -33.51 10.17
C SER A 23 11.77 -33.99 8.72
N LYS A 24 12.24 -35.20 8.41
CA LYS A 24 12.09 -35.77 7.06
C LYS A 24 10.64 -36.14 6.74
N ILE A 25 9.89 -36.65 7.71
CA ILE A 25 8.48 -37.03 7.53
C ILE A 25 7.62 -35.79 7.31
N PHE A 26 7.82 -34.74 8.11
CA PHE A 26 7.02 -33.52 8.05
C PHE A 26 7.56 -32.48 7.06
N GLY A 27 8.71 -32.74 6.42
CA GLY A 27 9.33 -31.82 5.47
C GLY A 27 10.02 -30.62 6.13
N ASP A 28 10.18 -30.63 7.46
CA ASP A 28 10.92 -29.60 8.17
C ASP A 28 12.40 -29.63 7.82
N TYR A 29 13.05 -28.48 7.98
CA TYR A 29 14.48 -28.34 7.74
C TYR A 29 15.30 -29.28 8.62
N VAL A 30 16.05 -30.20 7.98
CA VAL A 30 17.05 -31.03 8.64
C VAL A 30 18.27 -30.15 8.94
N LYS A 31 18.57 -29.96 10.22
CA LYS A 31 19.66 -29.10 10.70
C LYS A 31 21.03 -29.63 10.27
N ILE A 32 21.47 -29.29 9.06
CA ILE A 32 22.84 -29.47 8.60
C ILE A 32 23.59 -28.26 9.14
N SER A 33 24.32 -28.46 10.23
CA SER A 33 25.08 -27.40 10.90
C SER A 33 25.98 -26.69 9.89
N HIS A 34 25.64 -25.47 9.49
CA HIS A 34 26.46 -24.27 9.62
C HIS A 34 25.56 -23.03 9.53
N PHE A 35 25.63 -22.21 10.58
CA PHE A 35 25.03 -20.89 10.77
C PHE A 35 24.78 -20.06 9.48
N LYS A 36 23.52 -20.01 8.98
CA LYS A 36 22.85 -18.82 8.37
C LYS A 36 21.48 -19.06 7.72
N ASP A 37 20.89 -20.26 7.74
CA ASP A 37 19.77 -20.56 6.82
C ASP A 37 18.35 -20.35 7.36
N LYS A 38 18.15 -20.18 8.68
CA LYS A 38 16.79 -20.03 9.22
C LYS A 38 16.12 -18.72 8.83
N SER A 39 16.87 -17.62 8.70
CA SER A 39 16.31 -16.34 8.27
C SER A 39 15.85 -16.36 6.82
N ALA A 40 16.57 -17.09 5.95
CA ALA A 40 16.17 -17.29 4.56
C ALA A 40 14.91 -18.16 4.46
N LEU A 41 14.84 -19.24 5.25
CA LEU A 41 13.63 -20.05 5.35
C LEU A 41 12.44 -19.22 5.84
N HIS A 42 12.60 -18.43 6.90
CA HIS A 42 11.54 -17.55 7.39
C HIS A 42 11.16 -16.45 6.39
N LEU A 43 12.07 -16.02 5.52
CA LEU A 43 11.77 -15.08 4.45
C LEU A 43 10.90 -15.74 3.35
N LEU A 44 11.15 -17.02 3.06
CA LEU A 44 10.38 -17.81 2.08
C LEU A 44 9.05 -18.33 2.64
N GLU A 45 8.97 -18.61 3.94
CA GLU A 45 7.75 -19.00 4.64
C GLU A 45 6.75 -17.83 4.73
N ARG A 46 7.24 -16.59 4.76
CA ARG A 46 6.41 -15.40 4.82
C ARG A 46 6.05 -14.93 3.42
N LEU A 47 4.85 -14.37 3.29
CA LEU A 47 4.51 -13.60 2.09
C LEU A 47 5.48 -12.41 1.96
N PRO A 48 6.00 -12.16 0.75
CA PRO A 48 6.88 -11.02 0.52
C PRO A 48 6.10 -9.73 0.80
N LEU A 49 6.81 -8.72 1.32
CA LEU A 49 6.18 -7.46 1.75
C LEU A 49 5.39 -6.78 0.63
N GLU A 50 5.79 -7.01 -0.62
CA GLU A 50 5.20 -6.44 -1.83
C GLU A 50 3.90 -7.15 -2.25
N GLU A 51 3.63 -8.35 -1.78
CA GLU A 51 2.38 -9.09 -2.05
C GLU A 51 1.40 -9.01 -0.88
N ASN A 52 1.82 -8.42 0.24
CA ASN A 52 0.94 -8.22 1.37
C ASN A 52 -0.17 -7.22 0.99
N GLU A 53 -1.39 -7.73 0.87
CA GLU A 53 -2.59 -6.99 0.46
C GLU A 53 -2.78 -5.70 1.28
N TYR A 54 -2.58 -5.76 2.60
CA TYR A 54 -2.62 -4.58 3.48
C TYR A 54 -1.64 -3.46 3.11
N LYS A 55 -0.51 -3.79 2.47
CA LYS A 55 0.51 -2.83 2.06
C LYS A 55 0.32 -2.35 0.63
N VAL A 56 -0.07 -3.25 -0.28
CA VAL A 56 -0.35 -2.92 -1.68
C VAL A 56 -1.60 -2.06 -1.79
N ASP A 57 -2.68 -2.50 -1.17
CA ASP A 57 -4.00 -1.85 -1.22
C ASP A 57 -4.20 -0.90 -0.04
N TYR A 58 -3.11 -0.29 0.44
CA TYR A 58 -3.16 0.64 1.57
C TYR A 58 -4.08 1.84 1.28
N TYR A 59 -4.04 2.35 0.06
CA TYR A 59 -4.97 3.38 -0.39
C TYR A 59 -6.03 2.78 -1.29
N ILE A 60 -7.28 3.19 -1.03
CA ILE A 60 -8.41 2.91 -1.91
C ILE A 60 -8.11 3.47 -3.31
N PRO A 61 -8.59 2.82 -4.39
CA PRO A 61 -8.46 3.35 -5.76
C PRO A 61 -9.32 4.60 -5.98
N HIS A 62 -8.83 5.77 -5.53
CA HIS A 62 -9.51 7.06 -5.60
C HIS A 62 -10.03 7.44 -6.99
N PRO A 63 -9.28 7.23 -8.10
CA PRO A 63 -9.78 7.56 -9.43
C PRO A 63 -11.08 6.82 -9.76
N MET A 64 -11.19 5.54 -9.40
CA MET A 64 -12.37 4.73 -9.66
C MET A 64 -13.62 5.32 -8.99
N PHE A 65 -13.52 5.67 -7.71
CA PHE A 65 -14.62 6.30 -6.97
C PHE A 65 -14.97 7.69 -7.50
N HIS A 66 -13.97 8.50 -7.83
CA HIS A 66 -14.19 9.82 -8.42
C HIS A 66 -14.93 9.73 -9.75
N TYR A 67 -14.51 8.83 -10.65
CA TYR A 67 -15.19 8.62 -11.92
C TYR A 67 -16.59 8.06 -11.73
N LEU A 68 -16.77 7.10 -10.82
CA LEU A 68 -18.08 6.53 -10.51
C LEU A 68 -19.08 7.61 -10.07
N ALA A 69 -18.72 8.42 -9.08
CA ALA A 69 -19.58 9.51 -8.58
C ALA A 69 -19.90 10.52 -9.69
N LYS A 70 -18.90 10.86 -10.52
CA LYS A 70 -19.09 11.75 -11.67
C LYS A 70 -20.06 11.17 -12.70
N MET A 71 -19.94 9.89 -13.04
CA MET A 71 -20.86 9.24 -13.99
C MET A 71 -22.28 9.20 -13.43
N LEU A 72 -22.46 8.82 -12.17
CA LEU A 72 -23.76 8.81 -11.51
C LEU A 72 -24.40 10.20 -11.50
N ARG A 73 -23.61 11.26 -11.30
CA ARG A 73 -24.08 12.66 -11.40
C ARG A 73 -24.55 13.01 -12.81
N ILE A 74 -23.80 12.64 -13.85
CA ILE A 74 -24.18 12.88 -15.25
C ILE A 74 -25.50 12.18 -15.59
N HIS A 75 -25.71 10.98 -15.06
CA HIS A 75 -26.95 10.25 -15.26
C HIS A 75 -28.11 10.73 -14.36
N GLY A 76 -27.86 11.64 -13.43
CA GLY A 76 -28.88 12.16 -12.50
C GLY A 76 -29.23 11.22 -11.34
N LEU A 77 -28.46 10.15 -11.13
CA LEU A 77 -28.64 9.19 -10.03
C LEU A 77 -28.01 9.67 -8.72
N PHE A 78 -27.01 10.55 -8.81
CA PHE A 78 -26.28 11.07 -7.66
C PHE A 78 -26.24 12.60 -7.69
N ARG A 79 -26.51 13.24 -6.55
CA ARG A 79 -26.39 14.69 -6.37
C ARG A 79 -25.13 15.00 -5.56
N ASP A 80 -24.16 15.63 -6.21
CA ASP A 80 -22.91 16.06 -5.57
C ASP A 80 -22.99 17.56 -5.22
N GLU A 81 -23.43 17.85 -4.00
CA GLU A 81 -23.59 19.22 -3.50
C GLU A 81 -22.26 20.00 -3.47
N HIS A 82 -21.16 19.29 -3.22
CA HIS A 82 -19.84 19.91 -3.17
C HIS A 82 -19.42 20.39 -4.56
N GLN A 83 -19.60 19.55 -5.56
CA GLN A 83 -19.30 19.91 -6.93
C GLN A 83 -20.23 21.00 -7.47
N ASP A 84 -21.51 20.95 -7.12
CA ASP A 84 -22.49 22.00 -7.48
C ASP A 84 -22.07 23.37 -6.92
N PHE A 85 -21.65 23.41 -5.64
CA PHE A 85 -21.14 24.64 -5.02
C PHE A 85 -19.89 25.17 -5.73
N GLN A 86 -18.92 24.30 -6.05
CA GLN A 86 -17.72 24.72 -6.77
C GLN A 86 -18.04 25.27 -8.17
N GLU A 87 -18.98 24.66 -8.88
CA GLU A 87 -19.39 25.10 -10.22
C GLU A 87 -20.06 26.47 -10.17
N GLU A 88 -20.91 26.72 -9.18
CA GLU A 88 -21.54 28.03 -8.98
C GLU A 88 -20.50 29.09 -8.61
N MET A 89 -19.53 28.77 -7.75
CA MET A 89 -18.44 29.67 -7.42
C MET A 89 -17.55 29.99 -8.64
N ARG A 90 -17.29 29.01 -9.51
CA ARG A 90 -16.59 29.22 -10.78
C ARG A 90 -17.40 30.11 -11.72
N ARG A 91 -18.72 29.91 -11.82
CA ARG A 91 -19.62 30.75 -12.63
C ARG A 91 -19.54 32.22 -12.19
N LEU A 92 -19.65 32.48 -10.89
CA LEU A 92 -19.53 33.83 -10.33
C LEU A 92 -18.13 34.42 -10.53
N ALA A 93 -17.07 33.61 -10.45
CA ALA A 93 -15.70 34.07 -10.73
C ALA A 93 -15.54 34.52 -12.20
N ILE A 94 -16.11 33.78 -13.15
CA ILE A 94 -16.10 34.13 -14.58
C ILE A 94 -16.84 35.45 -14.81
N LEU A 95 -18.03 35.63 -14.21
CA LEU A 95 -18.79 36.88 -14.30
C LEU A 95 -18.04 38.09 -13.75
N ARG A 96 -17.22 37.89 -12.70
CA ARG A 96 -16.32 38.92 -12.16
C ARG A 96 -15.07 39.16 -13.03
N GLY A 97 -14.92 38.48 -14.16
CA GLY A 97 -13.73 38.54 -15.01
C GLY A 97 -12.49 37.86 -14.41
N LYS A 98 -12.65 37.06 -13.35
CA LYS A 98 -11.59 36.28 -12.69
C LYS A 98 -11.57 34.84 -13.21
N SER A 99 -11.89 34.64 -14.49
CA SER A 99 -11.78 33.33 -15.13
C SER A 99 -10.30 32.92 -15.21
N PRO A 100 -9.97 31.64 -15.01
CA PRO A 100 -8.62 31.16 -15.29
C PRO A 100 -8.25 31.49 -16.76
N PRO A 101 -7.02 31.99 -17.01
CA PRO A 101 -6.59 32.27 -18.38
C PRO A 101 -6.55 30.98 -19.20
N LYS A 102 -6.71 31.11 -20.51
CA LYS A 102 -6.50 29.98 -21.42
C LYS A 102 -5.06 29.47 -21.27
N PHE A 103 -4.89 28.16 -21.45
CA PHE A 103 -3.56 27.55 -21.41
C PHE A 103 -2.62 28.26 -22.40
N GLY A 104 -1.44 28.65 -21.93
CA GLY A 104 -0.47 29.40 -22.73
C GLY A 104 -0.73 30.91 -22.87
N GLN A 105 -1.83 31.45 -22.35
CA GLN A 105 -2.14 32.90 -22.31
C GLN A 105 -2.06 33.46 -20.88
N GLY A 106 -1.08 32.97 -20.11
CA GLY A 106 -0.81 33.48 -18.77
C GLY A 106 -0.38 34.95 -18.81
N LYS A 107 -0.22 35.56 -17.63
CA LYS A 107 0.15 36.98 -17.51
C LYS A 107 1.41 37.38 -18.31
N ILE A 108 2.33 36.43 -18.51
CA ILE A 108 3.61 36.64 -19.20
C ILE A 108 3.43 36.65 -20.73
N SER A 109 2.48 35.88 -21.26
CA SER A 109 2.25 35.71 -22.70
C SER A 109 1.02 36.45 -23.21
N ALA A 110 0.36 37.23 -22.35
CA ALA A 110 -0.77 38.05 -22.75
C ALA A 110 -0.29 39.15 -23.72
N PRO A 111 -0.91 39.29 -24.90
CA PRO A 111 -0.57 40.39 -25.81
C PRO A 111 -0.84 41.73 -25.10
N LYS A 112 0.12 42.67 -25.19
CA LYS A 112 -0.07 44.03 -24.70
C LYS A 112 -1.27 44.61 -25.44
N LYS A 113 -2.28 45.08 -24.70
CA LYS A 113 -3.41 45.78 -25.31
C LYS A 113 -2.89 47.09 -25.90
N GLU A 114 -2.99 47.24 -27.21
CA GLU A 114 -2.66 48.50 -27.89
C GLU A 114 -3.68 49.56 -27.44
N THR A 115 -3.18 50.59 -26.76
CA THR A 115 -3.98 51.75 -26.35
C THR A 115 -4.06 52.72 -27.53
N ILE A 116 -5.29 53.02 -27.97
CA ILE A 116 -5.62 54.13 -28.88
C ILE A 116 -5.56 55.44 -28.10
#